data_AF-A0A918AJK5-F1
#
_entry.id   AF-A0A918AJK5-F1
#
_cell.length_a   1.000
_cell.length_b   1.000
_cell.length_c   1.000
_cell.angle_alpha   90.00
_cell.angle_beta   90.00
_cell.angle_gamma   90.00
#
_symmetry.space_group_name_H-M   'P 1'
#
loop_
_entity.id
_entity.type
_entity.pdbx_description
1 polymer ?
#
loop_
_entity_poly.entity_id
_entity_poly.type
_entity_poly.pdbx_seq_one_letter_code
_entity_poly.pdbx_strand_id
1 'polypeptide(L)'
;MTRLALDGPRRVVTIRGALALDGQVGNAPSASGSTTSGPTSSSRRTPPDCSSERGGAESPGAEHGVVVEPGASPLSIEDAGDRGNGNGMPEERLTMLERAALLVLMAEARELTNAELRDLAGFTLDGAHRRRLNDLGLVTSTKVGRAYVHDLTDEGAVRCQAELSAPRPPRAGYAGGALYVLLAGLRRHLEITGGTLGGLFTPDLRHRVEAAYRVLAPRAGDSVSLRVLREHLDDVPTDRLDRALTALAERPDVHLRAEADQKSLTEADRRAALVLGGSPRHTLAIEAAG
;
A
#
# COMPACT_ATOMS: atom_id res chain seq x y z
N MET A 1 -34.72 28.37 -0.13
CA MET A 1 -34.35 26.96 0.12
C MET A 1 -34.32 26.25 -1.23
N THR A 2 -33.14 26.13 -1.84
CA THR A 2 -33.01 25.59 -3.22
C THR A 2 -31.97 24.48 -3.19
N ARG A 3 -32.44 23.23 -3.32
CA ARG A 3 -31.61 22.03 -3.52
C ARG A 3 -31.09 22.05 -4.95
N LEU A 4 -29.77 22.11 -5.13
CA LEU A 4 -29.14 21.74 -6.40
C LEU A 4 -28.80 20.25 -6.35
N ALA A 5 -29.49 19.48 -7.18
CA ALA A 5 -29.14 18.10 -7.48
C ALA A 5 -27.88 18.09 -8.37
N LEU A 6 -26.83 17.42 -7.91
CA LEU A 6 -25.69 17.00 -8.74
C LEU A 6 -25.54 15.51 -8.50
N ASP A 7 -26.28 14.71 -9.25
CA ASP A 7 -26.05 13.27 -9.38
C ASP A 7 -25.65 13.02 -10.83
N GLY A 8 -24.37 12.75 -11.03
CA GLY A 8 -23.79 12.34 -12.30
C GLY A 8 -23.02 11.03 -12.06
N PRO A 9 -23.02 10.09 -13.01
CA PRO A 9 -22.54 8.74 -12.78
C PRO A 9 -21.02 8.74 -12.51
N ARG A 10 -20.65 8.28 -11.31
CA ARG A 10 -19.26 8.01 -10.93
C ARG A 10 -18.73 6.85 -11.77
N ARG A 11 -17.82 7.13 -12.68
CA ARG A 11 -17.08 6.09 -13.42
C ARG A 11 -16.05 5.48 -12.48
N VAL A 12 -16.26 4.23 -12.10
CA VAL A 12 -15.24 3.40 -11.46
C VAL A 12 -14.24 3.01 -12.55
N VAL A 13 -12.99 3.45 -12.40
CA VAL A 13 -11.89 3.08 -13.30
C VAL A 13 -11.30 1.76 -12.82
N THR A 14 -11.43 0.72 -13.63
CA THR A 14 -10.82 -0.60 -13.40
C THR A 14 -9.34 -0.55 -13.76
N ILE A 15 -8.46 -0.72 -12.77
CA ILE A 15 -7.02 -0.87 -12.97
C ILE A 15 -6.74 -2.28 -13.50
N ARG A 16 -6.38 -2.40 -14.79
CA ARG A 16 -5.86 -3.63 -15.39
C ARG A 16 -4.33 -3.63 -15.32
N GLY A 17 -3.76 -4.41 -14.40
CA GLY A 17 -2.34 -4.77 -14.39
C GLY A 17 -2.15 -6.19 -14.91
N ALA A 18 -1.74 -6.34 -16.17
CA ALA A 18 -1.31 -7.60 -16.76
C ALA A 18 0.19 -7.51 -17.05
N LEU A 19 1.02 -8.28 -16.33
CA LEU A 19 2.30 -8.76 -16.82
C LEU A 19 2.52 -10.18 -16.30
N ALA A 20 2.37 -11.13 -17.22
CA ALA A 20 2.80 -12.51 -17.09
C ALA A 20 4.33 -12.56 -17.10
N LEU A 21 4.91 -13.32 -16.19
CA LEU A 21 6.28 -13.82 -16.32
C LEU A 21 6.20 -15.34 -16.42
N ASP A 22 6.53 -15.84 -17.61
CA ASP A 22 6.87 -17.22 -17.87
C ASP A 22 8.06 -17.65 -17.01
N GLY A 23 8.00 -18.86 -16.42
CA GLY A 23 9.07 -19.33 -15.55
C GLY A 23 8.89 -20.75 -15.00
N GLN A 24 8.87 -21.73 -15.92
CA GLN A 24 9.25 -23.14 -15.79
C GLN A 24 8.83 -24.02 -14.57
N VAL A 25 8.12 -25.07 -14.97
CA VAL A 25 7.92 -26.38 -14.37
C VAL A 25 9.23 -27.02 -13.86
N GLY A 26 9.25 -27.45 -12.59
CA GLY A 26 10.29 -28.28 -12.00
C GLY A 26 9.71 -29.25 -10.99
N ASN A 27 9.76 -30.53 -11.35
CA ASN A 27 9.29 -31.75 -10.67
C ASN A 27 9.44 -31.81 -9.14
N ALA A 28 8.43 -32.38 -8.49
CA ALA A 28 8.53 -33.03 -7.17
C ALA A 28 9.37 -34.34 -7.26
N PRO A 29 9.81 -34.90 -6.13
CA PRO A 29 8.95 -35.93 -5.53
C PRO A 29 8.88 -35.93 -4.00
N SER A 30 7.65 -36.21 -3.55
CA SER A 30 7.21 -37.04 -2.44
C SER A 30 8.27 -37.76 -1.59
N ALA A 31 8.22 -37.56 -0.27
CA ALA A 31 8.55 -38.59 0.70
C ALA A 31 7.62 -38.49 1.92
N SER A 32 6.74 -39.48 1.99
CA SER A 32 5.93 -39.92 3.12
C SER A 32 6.80 -40.43 4.28
N GLY A 33 6.38 -40.20 5.53
CA GLY A 33 6.95 -40.86 6.71
C GLY A 33 6.26 -40.43 8.00
N SER A 34 5.45 -41.32 8.55
CA SER A 34 4.56 -41.18 9.69
C SER A 34 5.23 -41.53 11.04
N THR A 35 4.56 -41.16 12.16
CA THR A 35 4.52 -41.84 13.49
C THR A 35 5.81 -41.83 14.34
N THR A 36 5.88 -41.79 15.68
CA THR A 36 4.97 -41.74 16.84
C THR A 36 5.85 -41.70 18.11
N SER A 37 5.39 -41.02 19.18
CA SER A 37 5.70 -41.19 20.63
C SER A 37 7.12 -40.99 21.23
N GLY A 38 7.14 -40.25 22.36
CA GLY A 38 8.19 -40.29 23.42
C GLY A 38 8.13 -41.56 24.28
N PRO A 39 8.70 -41.64 25.52
CA PRO A 39 8.99 -40.54 26.48
C PRO A 39 10.31 -40.66 27.31
N THR A 40 10.55 -39.66 28.21
CA THR A 40 11.35 -39.68 29.48
C THR A 40 12.87 -39.99 29.43
N SER A 41 13.82 -39.45 30.21
CA SER A 41 13.86 -38.73 31.50
C SER A 41 15.24 -38.07 31.73
N SER A 42 15.25 -36.92 32.42
CA SER A 42 16.24 -36.40 33.40
C SER A 42 17.75 -36.74 33.33
N SER A 43 18.61 -35.70 33.35
CA SER A 43 19.63 -35.55 34.40
C SER A 43 20.18 -34.13 34.51
N ARG A 44 20.46 -33.73 35.75
CA ARG A 44 20.94 -32.43 36.24
C ARG A 44 22.41 -32.20 35.89
N ARG A 45 22.80 -30.92 35.70
CA ARG A 45 23.89 -30.29 36.47
C ARG A 45 23.94 -28.78 36.26
N THR A 46 23.92 -28.06 37.37
CA THR A 46 24.16 -26.62 37.54
C THR A 46 25.66 -26.39 37.91
N PRO A 47 26.16 -25.14 38.08
CA PRO A 47 27.35 -24.61 37.40
C PRO A 47 28.55 -24.47 38.34
N PRO A 48 29.58 -23.70 37.97
CA PRO A 48 30.06 -22.74 38.94
C PRO A 48 30.21 -21.31 38.40
N ASP A 49 30.30 -20.45 39.40
CA ASP A 49 30.21 -19.01 39.49
C ASP A 49 31.61 -18.39 39.72
N CYS A 50 31.66 -17.06 39.71
CA CYS A 50 32.66 -16.18 40.32
C CYS A 50 34.07 -16.06 39.69
N SER A 51 34.79 -14.94 39.76
CA SER A 51 34.55 -13.50 40.05
C SER A 51 35.94 -12.86 40.15
N SER A 52 36.07 -11.58 39.73
CA SER A 52 37.11 -10.58 40.14
C SER A 52 38.58 -10.91 39.79
N GLU A 53 39.47 -9.97 39.42
CA GLU A 53 39.92 -8.72 40.06
C GLU A 53 40.45 -7.73 38.98
N ARG A 54 40.03 -6.46 38.91
CA ARG A 54 40.58 -5.23 39.54
C ARG A 54 42.11 -5.04 39.47
N GLY A 55 42.53 -3.89 38.89
CA GLY A 55 43.80 -3.23 39.22
C GLY A 55 44.32 -2.27 38.14
N GLY A 56 44.33 -0.95 38.40
CA GLY A 56 45.03 0.09 37.63
C GLY A 56 46.55 -0.01 37.81
N ALA A 57 47.41 0.90 37.37
CA ALA A 57 47.34 2.26 36.82
C ALA A 57 48.73 2.57 36.21
N GLU A 58 48.91 3.82 35.73
CA GLU A 58 50.18 4.53 35.52
C GLU A 58 50.88 4.46 34.15
N SER A 59 50.88 5.63 33.50
CA SER A 59 51.93 6.11 32.60
C SER A 59 53.09 6.72 33.41
N PRO A 60 54.28 6.89 32.81
CA PRO A 60 54.64 8.24 32.36
C PRO A 60 55.44 8.27 31.05
N GLY A 61 55.57 9.49 30.49
CA GLY A 61 56.06 9.77 29.14
C GLY A 61 57.59 9.78 28.96
N ALA A 62 58.00 9.88 27.69
CA ALA A 62 59.13 10.71 27.26
C ALA A 62 59.13 10.88 25.71
N GLU A 63 58.72 12.07 25.26
CA GLU A 63 59.40 12.94 24.28
C GLU A 63 60.47 12.35 23.32
N HIS A 64 60.25 12.55 22.01
CA HIS A 64 61.26 13.01 21.02
C HIS A 64 60.51 13.64 19.82
N GLY A 65 60.78 14.92 19.55
CA GLY A 65 60.28 15.64 18.38
C GLY A 65 61.29 15.70 17.23
N VAL A 66 60.95 16.55 16.24
CA VAL A 66 61.76 17.03 15.10
C VAL A 66 61.62 16.11 13.86
N VAL A 67 61.25 16.52 12.63
CA VAL A 67 61.35 17.77 11.84
C VAL A 67 60.14 17.89 10.89
N VAL A 68 59.68 19.12 10.64
CA VAL A 68 58.73 19.50 9.57
C VAL A 68 59.52 19.99 8.35
N GLU A 69 59.27 19.43 7.17
CA GLU A 69 59.73 19.96 5.87
C GLU A 69 58.60 20.77 5.21
N PRO A 70 58.80 22.04 4.80
CA PRO A 70 57.83 22.80 4.02
C PRO A 70 58.26 22.88 2.55
N GLY A 71 57.44 22.36 1.63
CA GLY A 71 57.76 22.43 0.20
C GLY A 71 56.69 21.88 -0.73
N ALA A 72 55.54 22.56 -0.85
CA ALA A 72 54.67 22.41 -2.00
C ALA A 72 53.91 23.71 -2.28
N SER A 73 54.29 24.36 -3.39
CA SER A 73 53.64 25.56 -3.93
C SER A 73 52.17 25.30 -4.28
N PRO A 74 51.28 26.30 -4.13
CA PRO A 74 49.88 26.17 -4.53
C PRO A 74 49.76 26.36 -6.05
N LEU A 75 49.26 25.34 -6.75
CA LEU A 75 48.79 25.49 -8.13
C LEU A 75 47.42 26.16 -8.11
N SER A 76 47.38 27.36 -8.69
CA SER A 76 46.19 28.08 -9.12
C SER A 76 45.36 27.22 -10.07
N ILE A 77 44.04 27.13 -9.81
CA ILE A 77 43.05 26.84 -10.84
C ILE A 77 41.90 27.83 -10.63
N GLU A 78 41.99 28.95 -11.34
CA GLU A 78 40.81 29.71 -11.74
C GLU A 78 40.49 29.37 -13.20
N ASP A 79 39.22 29.04 -13.40
CA ASP A 79 38.37 29.31 -14.56
C ASP A 79 38.61 28.61 -15.91
N ALA A 80 37.61 27.84 -16.36
CA ALA A 80 37.10 27.85 -17.75
C ALA A 80 35.92 26.87 -17.90
N GLY A 81 34.80 27.39 -18.38
CA GLY A 81 33.50 26.71 -18.40
C GLY A 81 33.41 25.48 -19.31
N ASP A 82 32.74 24.46 -18.78
CA ASP A 82 32.13 23.41 -19.59
C ASP A 82 30.68 23.79 -19.89
N ARG A 83 30.47 24.41 -21.06
CA ARG A 83 29.16 24.44 -21.74
C ARG A 83 28.98 23.10 -22.46
N GLY A 84 28.86 22.03 -21.69
CA GLY A 84 28.46 20.71 -22.15
C GLY A 84 26.94 20.64 -22.25
N ASN A 85 26.43 20.78 -23.47
CA ASN A 85 25.03 20.58 -23.82
C ASN A 85 24.67 19.08 -23.66
N GLY A 86 24.44 18.65 -22.42
CA GLY A 86 23.92 17.33 -22.08
C GLY A 86 22.40 17.34 -22.11
N ASN A 87 21.81 17.20 -23.30
CA ASN A 87 20.38 16.94 -23.45
C ASN A 87 20.08 15.49 -23.02
N GLY A 88 20.16 15.24 -21.72
CA GLY A 88 19.53 14.11 -21.05
C GLY A 88 18.45 14.71 -20.15
N MET A 89 17.19 14.37 -20.40
CA MET A 89 16.08 14.77 -19.53
C MET A 89 16.47 14.46 -18.08
N PRO A 90 16.63 15.45 -17.18
CA PRO A 90 16.90 15.14 -15.80
C PRO A 90 15.70 14.33 -15.32
N GLU A 91 15.91 13.23 -14.61
CA GLU A 91 14.83 12.59 -13.85
C GLU A 91 14.16 13.69 -13.01
N GLU A 92 13.00 14.16 -13.46
CA GLU A 92 12.51 15.45 -13.01
C GLU A 92 12.10 15.31 -11.55
N ARG A 93 12.93 15.85 -10.66
CA ARG A 93 12.73 15.72 -9.23
C ARG A 93 11.44 16.43 -8.87
N LEU A 94 10.50 15.66 -8.32
CA LEU A 94 9.29 16.22 -7.73
C LEU A 94 9.65 16.97 -6.45
N THR A 95 9.03 18.12 -6.26
CA THR A 95 9.09 18.87 -5.00
C THR A 95 8.40 18.09 -3.88
N MET A 96 8.65 18.47 -2.63
CA MET A 96 8.04 17.77 -1.49
C MET A 96 6.52 17.93 -1.45
N LEU A 97 5.99 19.07 -1.88
CA LEU A 97 4.54 19.31 -2.02
C LEU A 97 3.95 18.40 -3.10
N GLU A 98 4.58 18.30 -4.26
CA GLU A 98 4.11 17.43 -5.35
C GLU A 98 4.10 15.96 -4.93
N ARG A 99 5.13 15.50 -4.22
CA ARG A 99 5.16 14.14 -3.65
C ARG A 99 4.05 13.93 -2.62
N ALA A 100 3.85 14.90 -1.73
CA ALA A 100 2.76 14.84 -0.75
C ALA A 100 1.39 14.76 -1.44
N ALA A 101 1.17 15.55 -2.51
CA ALA A 101 -0.06 15.50 -3.30
C ALA A 101 -0.31 14.10 -3.89
N LEU A 102 0.70 13.49 -4.50
CA LEU A 102 0.57 12.13 -5.05
C LEU A 102 0.27 11.08 -3.97
N LEU A 103 0.96 11.16 -2.82
CA LEU A 103 0.76 10.22 -1.71
C LEU A 103 -0.63 10.37 -1.07
N VAL A 104 -1.14 11.59 -0.92
CA VAL A 104 -2.49 11.84 -0.37
C VAL A 104 -3.56 11.35 -1.34
N LEU A 105 -3.44 11.67 -2.64
CA LEU A 105 -4.37 11.18 -3.65
C LEU A 105 -4.36 9.65 -3.75
N MET A 106 -3.19 9.02 -3.61
CA MET A 106 -3.08 7.57 -3.53
C MET A 106 -3.78 7.02 -2.28
N ALA A 107 -3.53 7.60 -1.11
CA ALA A 107 -4.07 7.12 0.15
C ALA A 107 -5.59 7.23 0.23
N GLU A 108 -6.15 8.30 -0.33
CA GLU A 108 -7.60 8.53 -0.39
C GLU A 108 -8.29 7.74 -1.52
N ALA A 109 -7.54 7.33 -2.56
CA ALA A 109 -8.00 6.54 -3.70
C ALA A 109 -9.32 7.03 -4.32
N ARG A 110 -9.46 8.35 -4.39
CA ARG A 110 -10.60 9.06 -4.96
C ARG A 110 -10.17 10.45 -5.41
N GLU A 111 -11.04 11.08 -6.19
CA GLU A 111 -10.90 12.48 -6.54
C GLU A 111 -10.98 13.40 -5.30
N LEU A 112 -10.08 14.38 -5.21
CA LEU A 112 -10.03 15.37 -4.12
C LEU A 112 -10.07 16.80 -4.64
N THR A 113 -10.86 17.65 -3.98
CA THR A 113 -10.83 19.10 -4.18
C THR A 113 -9.67 19.75 -3.41
N ASN A 114 -9.33 20.97 -3.79
CA ASN A 114 -8.38 21.79 -3.02
C ASN A 114 -8.84 22.10 -1.58
N ALA A 115 -10.15 22.08 -1.31
CA ALA A 115 -10.65 22.22 0.07
C ALA A 115 -10.31 20.98 0.88
N GLU A 116 -10.60 19.79 0.35
CA GLU A 116 -10.30 18.51 1.01
C GLU A 116 -8.79 18.28 1.20
N LEU A 117 -7.96 18.61 0.21
CA LEU A 117 -6.49 18.53 0.36
C LEU A 117 -5.97 19.41 1.50
N ARG A 118 -6.57 20.60 1.65
CA ARG A 118 -6.21 21.52 2.74
C ARG A 118 -6.63 20.95 4.09
N ASP A 119 -7.83 20.38 4.18
CA ASP A 119 -8.36 19.83 5.43
C ASP A 119 -7.61 18.56 5.85
N LEU A 120 -7.27 17.68 4.90
CA LEU A 120 -6.58 16.41 5.15
C LEU A 120 -5.08 16.58 5.43
N ALA A 121 -4.42 17.45 4.66
CA ALA A 121 -2.96 17.47 4.61
C ALA A 121 -2.35 18.88 4.71
N GLY A 122 -3.17 19.93 4.86
CA GLY A 122 -2.71 21.29 5.11
C GLY A 122 -2.20 22.04 3.88
N PHE A 123 -2.39 21.53 2.65
CA PHE A 123 -1.92 22.18 1.42
C PHE A 123 -2.98 22.19 0.31
N THR A 124 -2.77 23.03 -0.71
CA THR A 124 -3.54 23.02 -1.96
C THR A 124 -2.67 22.62 -3.14
N LEU A 125 -3.28 21.98 -4.14
CA LEU A 125 -2.67 21.69 -5.43
C LEU A 125 -3.17 22.70 -6.47
N ASP A 126 -2.45 23.82 -6.60
CA ASP A 126 -2.81 24.90 -7.51
C ASP A 126 -1.61 25.41 -8.32
N GLY A 127 -1.87 26.45 -9.13
CA GLY A 127 -0.84 27.24 -9.80
C GLY A 127 0.15 26.42 -10.63
N ALA A 128 1.41 26.50 -10.25
CA ALA A 128 2.53 25.86 -10.94
C ALA A 128 2.59 24.34 -10.67
N HIS A 129 2.39 23.91 -9.41
CA HIS A 129 2.48 22.50 -9.03
C HIS A 129 1.42 21.65 -9.71
N ARG A 130 0.18 22.14 -9.77
CA ARG A 130 -0.91 21.45 -10.48
C ARG A 130 -0.60 21.29 -11.97
N ARG A 131 -0.16 22.37 -12.63
CA ARG A 131 0.17 22.33 -14.06
C ARG A 131 1.30 21.34 -14.31
N ARG A 132 2.36 21.39 -13.51
CA ARG A 132 3.49 20.48 -13.63
C ARG A 132 3.10 19.01 -13.44
N LEU A 133 2.30 18.68 -12.42
CA LEU A 133 1.83 17.30 -12.22
C LEU A 133 0.91 16.82 -13.35
N ASN A 134 0.09 17.71 -13.92
CA ASN A 134 -0.69 17.41 -15.12
C ASN A 134 0.19 17.19 -16.35
N ASP A 135 1.19 18.05 -16.58
CA ASP A 135 2.11 17.98 -17.72
C ASP A 135 2.96 16.70 -17.67
N LEU A 136 3.29 16.23 -16.46
CA LEU A 136 3.97 14.96 -16.21
C LEU A 136 3.05 13.73 -16.28
N GLY A 137 1.75 13.91 -16.51
CA GLY A 137 0.79 12.80 -16.59
C GLY A 137 0.50 12.11 -15.26
N LEU A 138 0.97 12.64 -14.12
CA LEU A 138 0.85 12.00 -12.80
C LEU A 138 -0.46 12.29 -12.08
N VAL A 139 -1.12 13.40 -12.43
CA VAL A 139 -2.41 13.81 -11.87
C VAL A 139 -3.27 14.34 -13.01
N THR A 140 -4.57 14.08 -12.97
CA THR A 140 -5.53 14.85 -13.77
C THR A 140 -6.23 15.87 -12.89
N SER A 141 -6.44 17.07 -13.43
CA SER A 141 -7.15 18.13 -12.70
C SER A 141 -8.29 18.66 -13.55
N THR A 142 -9.52 18.41 -13.10
CA THR A 142 -10.74 18.84 -13.79
C THR A 142 -11.35 20.02 -13.06
N LYS A 143 -11.74 21.05 -13.80
CA LYS A 143 -12.43 22.21 -13.21
C LYS A 143 -13.91 21.89 -13.03
N VAL A 144 -14.39 21.89 -11.78
CA VAL A 144 -15.80 21.67 -11.43
C VAL A 144 -16.33 22.93 -10.74
N GLY A 145 -17.14 23.69 -11.48
CA GLY A 145 -17.62 25.01 -11.04
C GLY A 145 -16.45 25.98 -10.81
N ARG A 146 -16.25 26.39 -9.56
CA ARG A 146 -15.17 27.31 -9.14
C ARG A 146 -13.94 26.62 -8.57
N ALA A 147 -13.96 25.30 -8.42
CA ALA A 147 -12.87 24.52 -7.82
C ALA A 147 -12.21 23.60 -8.85
N TYR A 148 -10.98 23.19 -8.56
CA TYR A 148 -10.36 22.05 -9.23
C TYR A 148 -10.56 20.80 -8.37
N VAL A 149 -10.82 19.70 -9.05
CA VAL A 149 -10.86 18.34 -8.54
C VAL A 149 -9.68 17.61 -9.14
N HIS A 150 -8.91 16.91 -8.30
CA HIS A 150 -7.66 16.25 -8.66
C HIS A 150 -7.83 14.75 -8.50
N ASP A 151 -7.39 14.00 -9.51
CA ASP A 151 -7.40 12.54 -9.51
C ASP A 151 -6.01 12.00 -9.80
N LEU A 152 -5.67 10.86 -9.18
CA LEU A 152 -4.38 10.21 -9.41
C LEU A 152 -4.46 9.36 -10.68
N THR A 153 -3.50 9.52 -11.59
CA THR A 153 -3.43 8.66 -12.78
C THR A 153 -2.75 7.33 -12.47
N ASP A 154 -2.88 6.36 -13.38
CA ASP A 154 -2.13 5.10 -13.31
C ASP A 154 -0.61 5.34 -13.25
N GLU A 155 -0.10 6.28 -14.06
CA GLU A 155 1.31 6.69 -14.02
C GLU A 155 1.68 7.34 -12.69
N GLY A 156 0.79 8.16 -12.11
CA GLY A 156 0.92 8.71 -10.76
C GLY A 156 1.00 7.62 -9.70
N ALA A 157 0.18 6.57 -9.82
CA ALA A 157 0.19 5.43 -8.91
C ALA A 157 1.49 4.62 -9.02
N VAL A 158 1.99 4.38 -10.23
CA VAL A 158 3.31 3.75 -10.47
C VAL A 158 4.42 4.61 -9.87
N ARG A 159 4.35 5.94 -10.04
CA ARG A 159 5.33 6.86 -9.46
C ARG A 159 5.34 6.83 -7.94
N CYS A 160 4.18 6.77 -7.30
CA CYS A 160 4.08 6.58 -5.84
C CYS A 160 4.67 5.25 -5.39
N GLN A 161 4.52 4.17 -6.17
CA GLN A 161 5.23 2.91 -5.87
C GLN A 161 6.74 3.06 -5.92
N ALA A 162 7.27 3.73 -6.95
CA ALA A 162 8.69 4.01 -7.03
C ALA A 162 9.19 4.86 -5.84
N GLU A 163 8.33 5.73 -5.31
CA GLU A 163 8.63 6.61 -4.17
C GLU A 163 8.96 5.84 -2.89
N LEU A 164 8.43 4.63 -2.69
CA LEU A 164 8.71 3.80 -1.52
C LEU A 164 10.17 3.31 -1.44
N SER A 165 10.80 3.19 -2.61
CA SER A 165 12.20 2.79 -2.75
C SER A 165 13.12 3.99 -2.98
N ALA A 166 12.56 5.19 -3.16
CA ALA A 166 13.32 6.36 -3.51
C ALA A 166 14.19 6.84 -2.34
N PRO A 167 15.41 7.35 -2.61
CA PRO A 167 16.19 8.02 -1.59
C PRO A 167 15.47 9.29 -1.13
N ARG A 168 15.59 9.59 0.17
CA ARG A 168 15.08 10.83 0.74
C ARG A 168 15.59 12.05 -0.04
N PRO A 169 14.71 12.97 -0.48
CA PRO A 169 15.13 14.15 -1.22
C PRO A 169 16.02 15.07 -0.37
N PRO A 170 16.97 15.79 -0.99
CA PRO A 170 17.78 16.76 -0.27
C PRO A 170 16.88 17.86 0.31
N ARG A 171 17.21 18.34 1.52
CA ARG A 171 16.45 19.38 2.24
C ARG A 171 15.00 19.01 2.59
N ALA A 172 14.68 17.72 2.72
CA ALA A 172 13.35 17.25 3.15
C ALA A 172 12.98 17.59 4.61
N GLY A 173 13.93 18.11 5.41
CA GLY A 173 13.74 18.36 6.83
C GLY A 173 13.59 17.07 7.66
N TYR A 174 13.29 17.22 8.96
CA TYR A 174 13.12 16.08 9.86
C TYR A 174 11.84 15.29 9.55
N ALA A 175 10.74 15.98 9.23
CA ALA A 175 9.46 15.34 8.91
C ALA A 175 9.54 14.53 7.61
N GLY A 176 10.15 15.10 6.56
CA GLY A 176 10.45 14.36 5.35
C GLY A 176 11.43 13.21 5.60
N GLY A 177 12.41 13.38 6.49
CA GLY A 177 13.26 12.29 6.95
C GLY A 177 12.48 11.11 7.54
N ALA A 178 11.60 11.38 8.49
CA ALA A 178 10.76 10.38 9.13
C ALA A 178 9.83 9.70 8.12
N LEU A 179 9.20 10.47 7.22
CA LEU A 179 8.34 9.94 6.17
C LEU A 179 9.07 8.88 5.31
N TYR A 180 10.28 9.17 4.84
CA TYR A 180 11.00 8.22 3.97
C TYR A 180 11.47 6.96 4.72
N VAL A 181 11.75 7.07 6.02
CA VAL A 181 12.00 5.87 6.84
C VAL A 181 10.75 5.01 6.95
N LEU A 182 9.58 5.62 7.15
CA LEU A 182 8.30 4.91 7.18
C LEU A 182 7.97 4.28 5.82
N LEU A 183 8.15 5.01 4.71
CA LEU A 183 7.94 4.49 3.36
C LEU A 183 8.85 3.28 3.07
N ALA A 184 10.13 3.34 3.46
CA ALA A 184 11.04 2.23 3.33
C ALA A 184 10.64 1.02 4.20
N GLY A 185 10.07 1.27 5.38
CA GLY A 185 9.50 0.22 6.24
C GLY A 185 8.26 -0.44 5.63
N LEU A 186 7.35 0.38 5.11
CA LEU A 186 6.14 -0.08 4.43
C LEU A 186 6.48 -0.95 3.21
N ARG A 187 7.48 -0.56 2.42
CA ARG A 187 7.99 -1.36 1.31
C ARG A 187 8.40 -2.77 1.75
N ARG A 188 9.26 -2.86 2.78
CA ARG A 188 9.72 -4.15 3.30
C ARG A 188 8.55 -5.02 3.75
N HIS A 189 7.56 -4.43 4.40
CA HIS A 189 6.36 -5.15 4.83
C HIS A 189 5.54 -5.67 3.63
N LEU A 190 5.35 -4.84 2.61
CA LEU A 190 4.66 -5.24 1.37
C LEU A 190 5.40 -6.36 0.63
N GLU A 191 6.73 -6.29 0.54
CA GLU A 191 7.56 -7.34 -0.04
C GLU A 191 7.43 -8.67 0.71
N ILE A 192 7.45 -8.63 2.05
CA ILE A 192 7.29 -9.83 2.89
C ILE A 192 5.90 -10.46 2.72
N THR A 193 4.86 -9.63 2.59
CA THR A 193 3.46 -10.07 2.52
C THR A 193 2.96 -10.35 1.09
N GLY A 194 3.76 -10.03 0.07
CA GLY A 194 3.37 -10.13 -1.34
C GLY A 194 2.30 -9.10 -1.76
N GLY A 195 2.18 -7.98 -1.05
CA GLY A 195 1.19 -6.95 -1.29
C GLY A 195 1.66 -5.82 -2.23
N THR A 196 0.74 -4.94 -2.63
CA THR A 196 1.04 -3.71 -3.39
C THR A 196 0.44 -2.49 -2.71
N LEU A 197 1.03 -1.31 -2.93
CA LEU A 197 0.48 -0.03 -2.42
C LEU A 197 -0.95 0.22 -2.87
N GLY A 198 -1.23 -0.03 -4.15
CA GLY A 198 -2.58 0.12 -4.70
C GLY A 198 -3.57 -0.79 -3.99
N GLY A 199 -3.16 -2.00 -3.59
CA GLY A 199 -3.95 -2.92 -2.79
C GLY A 199 -4.23 -2.46 -1.36
N LEU A 200 -3.32 -1.68 -0.75
CA LEU A 200 -3.51 -1.13 0.60
C LEU A 200 -4.53 0.00 0.64
N PHE A 201 -4.53 0.85 -0.39
CA PHE A 201 -5.35 2.06 -0.43
C PHE A 201 -6.57 1.96 -1.33
N THR A 202 -6.79 0.81 -2.01
CA THR A 202 -8.08 0.58 -2.68
C THR A 202 -9.18 0.77 -1.63
N PRO A 203 -10.28 1.53 -1.89
CA PRO A 203 -11.39 1.62 -0.94
C PRO A 203 -11.74 0.21 -0.48
N ASP A 204 -11.64 -0.01 0.83
CA ASP A 204 -11.66 -1.34 1.44
C ASP A 204 -12.71 -2.18 0.75
N LEU A 205 -12.29 -3.28 0.11
CA LEU A 205 -13.21 -4.09 -0.68
C LEU A 205 -14.39 -4.56 0.18
N ARG A 206 -14.20 -4.67 1.50
CA ARG A 206 -15.30 -4.90 2.45
C ARG A 206 -16.31 -3.76 2.47
N HIS A 207 -15.87 -2.51 2.50
CA HIS A 207 -16.75 -1.34 2.38
C HIS A 207 -17.45 -1.29 1.00
N ARG A 208 -16.78 -1.67 -0.09
CA ARG A 208 -17.43 -1.80 -1.41
C ARG A 208 -18.50 -2.90 -1.40
N VAL A 209 -18.22 -4.04 -0.77
CA VAL A 209 -19.20 -5.12 -0.58
C VAL A 209 -20.39 -4.66 0.25
N GLU A 210 -20.19 -3.94 1.34
CA GLU A 210 -21.27 -3.37 2.16
C GLU A 210 -22.09 -2.32 1.41
N ALA A 211 -21.44 -1.47 0.61
CA ALA A 211 -22.13 -0.51 -0.24
C ALA A 211 -22.98 -1.22 -1.30
N ALA A 212 -22.43 -2.23 -1.98
CA ALA A 212 -23.17 -3.05 -2.93
C ALA A 212 -24.34 -3.78 -2.25
N TYR A 213 -24.12 -4.35 -1.07
CA TYR A 213 -25.17 -4.99 -0.27
C TYR A 213 -26.31 -4.01 0.03
N ARG A 214 -26.03 -2.78 0.47
CA ARG A 214 -27.07 -1.76 0.74
C ARG A 214 -27.88 -1.35 -0.49
N VAL A 215 -27.29 -1.44 -1.69
CA VAL A 215 -28.00 -1.19 -2.94
C VAL A 215 -28.91 -2.36 -3.31
N LEU A 216 -28.45 -3.59 -3.07
CA LEU A 216 -29.14 -4.83 -3.44
C LEU A 216 -30.17 -5.30 -2.41
N ALA A 217 -29.99 -4.97 -1.14
CA ALA A 217 -30.85 -5.36 -0.03
C ALA A 217 -31.94 -4.30 0.21
N PRO A 218 -33.24 -4.63 0.07
CA PRO A 218 -34.32 -3.69 0.35
C PRO A 218 -34.34 -3.19 1.80
N ARG A 219 -33.93 -4.04 2.76
CA ARG A 219 -33.76 -3.71 4.17
C ARG A 219 -32.49 -4.36 4.73
N ALA A 220 -31.95 -3.77 5.80
CA ALA A 220 -30.86 -4.40 6.54
C ALA A 220 -31.31 -5.77 7.08
N GLY A 221 -30.43 -6.76 6.99
CA GLY A 221 -30.71 -8.16 7.33
C GLY A 221 -31.37 -8.98 6.21
N ASP A 222 -31.82 -8.36 5.10
CA ASP A 222 -32.34 -9.10 3.95
C ASP A 222 -31.21 -9.92 3.31
N SER A 223 -31.53 -11.15 2.86
CA SER A 223 -30.54 -12.02 2.23
C SER A 223 -30.35 -11.65 0.76
N VAL A 224 -29.10 -11.41 0.37
CA VAL A 224 -28.67 -11.15 -1.01
C VAL A 224 -27.89 -12.35 -1.52
N SER A 225 -28.23 -12.83 -2.72
CA SER A 225 -27.47 -13.92 -3.38
C SER A 225 -26.05 -13.46 -3.73
N LEU A 226 -25.06 -14.31 -3.45
CA LEU A 226 -23.67 -14.07 -3.84
C LEU A 226 -23.50 -14.00 -5.36
N ARG A 227 -24.37 -14.65 -6.14
CA ARG A 227 -24.39 -14.51 -7.61
C ARG A 227 -24.66 -13.07 -8.00
N VAL A 228 -25.73 -12.48 -7.46
CA VAL A 228 -26.14 -11.10 -7.77
C VAL A 228 -25.09 -10.10 -7.26
N LEU A 229 -24.54 -10.34 -6.08
CA LEU A 229 -23.46 -9.52 -5.54
C LEU A 229 -22.21 -9.54 -6.42
N ARG A 230 -21.82 -10.71 -6.93
CA ARG A 230 -20.69 -10.88 -7.86
C ARG A 230 -20.95 -10.23 -9.21
N GLU A 231 -22.17 -10.31 -9.73
CA GLU A 231 -22.59 -9.60 -10.95
C GLU A 231 -22.54 -8.07 -10.78
N HIS A 232 -22.81 -7.56 -9.58
CA HIS A 232 -22.72 -6.12 -9.27
C HIS A 232 -21.28 -5.63 -9.06
N LEU A 233 -20.35 -6.54 -8.77
CA LEU A 233 -18.92 -6.29 -8.54
C LEU A 233 -18.07 -7.02 -9.59
N ASP A 234 -18.51 -6.97 -10.85
CA ASP A 234 -17.90 -7.70 -11.98
C ASP A 234 -16.49 -7.20 -12.35
N ASP A 235 -16.10 -6.02 -11.86
CA ASP A 235 -14.77 -5.45 -11.97
C ASP A 235 -13.76 -6.06 -10.99
N VAL A 236 -14.20 -6.86 -10.02
CA VAL A 236 -13.36 -7.44 -8.96
C VAL A 236 -13.05 -8.91 -9.23
N PRO A 237 -11.76 -9.32 -9.24
CA PRO A 237 -11.39 -10.73 -9.34
C PRO A 237 -12.00 -11.58 -8.22
N THR A 238 -12.50 -12.77 -8.57
CA THR A 238 -13.21 -13.68 -7.64
C THR A 238 -12.40 -13.99 -6.38
N ASP A 239 -11.11 -14.28 -6.52
CA ASP A 239 -10.23 -14.62 -5.40
C ASP A 239 -10.04 -13.44 -4.43
N ARG A 240 -10.10 -12.21 -4.93
CA ARG A 240 -9.99 -10.99 -4.12
C ARG A 240 -11.31 -10.72 -3.40
N LEU A 241 -12.43 -10.90 -4.08
CA LEU A 241 -13.76 -10.79 -3.48
C LEU A 241 -13.99 -11.85 -2.41
N ASP A 242 -13.54 -13.08 -2.63
CA ASP A 242 -13.68 -14.18 -1.66
C ASP A 242 -12.87 -13.94 -0.39
N ARG A 243 -11.66 -13.39 -0.51
CA ARG A 243 -10.87 -12.95 0.64
C ARG A 243 -11.58 -11.85 1.43
N ALA A 244 -12.20 -10.89 0.74
CA ALA A 244 -12.94 -9.82 1.41
C ALA A 244 -14.22 -10.32 2.10
N LEU A 245 -14.99 -11.20 1.45
CA LEU A 245 -16.18 -11.82 2.04
C LEU A 245 -15.81 -12.70 3.25
N THR A 246 -14.71 -13.44 3.17
CA THR A 246 -14.20 -14.25 4.29
C THR A 246 -13.83 -13.37 5.47
N ALA A 247 -13.13 -12.26 5.25
CA ALA A 247 -12.80 -11.31 6.30
C ALA A 247 -14.05 -10.62 6.89
N LEU A 248 -15.05 -10.30 6.07
CA LEU A 248 -16.34 -9.78 6.55
C LEU A 248 -17.09 -10.79 7.42
N ALA A 249 -16.97 -12.09 7.12
CA ALA A 249 -17.62 -13.17 7.86
C ALA A 249 -17.17 -13.29 9.33
N GLU A 250 -16.04 -12.67 9.70
CA GLU A 250 -15.54 -12.64 11.07
C GLU A 250 -16.34 -11.68 11.97
N ARG A 251 -17.10 -10.76 11.37
CA ARG A 251 -17.92 -9.80 12.11
C ARG A 251 -19.24 -10.41 12.57
N PRO A 252 -19.72 -10.06 13.78
CA PRO A 252 -20.94 -10.64 14.35
C PRO A 252 -22.23 -10.19 13.64
N ASP A 253 -22.22 -9.04 12.96
CA ASP A 253 -23.35 -8.48 12.22
C ASP A 253 -23.46 -8.98 10.77
N VAL A 254 -22.53 -9.83 10.33
CA VAL A 254 -22.45 -10.35 8.96
C VAL A 254 -22.73 -11.84 8.93
N HIS A 255 -23.71 -12.25 8.14
CA HIS A 255 -24.15 -13.63 8.01
C HIS A 255 -23.98 -14.13 6.59
N LEU A 256 -23.03 -15.04 6.38
CA LEU A 256 -22.93 -15.83 5.16
C LEU A 256 -23.60 -17.18 5.37
N ARG A 257 -24.67 -17.47 4.64
CA ARG A 257 -25.51 -18.66 4.85
C ARG A 257 -25.54 -19.54 3.61
N ALA A 258 -25.73 -20.83 3.81
CA ALA A 258 -26.17 -21.69 2.71
C ALA A 258 -27.61 -21.32 2.35
N GLU A 259 -27.98 -21.40 1.08
CA GLU A 259 -29.38 -21.21 0.69
C GLU A 259 -30.23 -22.30 1.34
N ALA A 260 -31.36 -21.90 1.93
CA ALA A 260 -32.24 -22.81 2.65
C ALA A 260 -33.01 -23.70 1.67
N ASP A 261 -33.47 -23.12 0.55
CA ASP A 261 -34.10 -23.88 -0.53
C ASP A 261 -33.07 -24.34 -1.56
N GLN A 262 -32.37 -25.43 -1.24
CA GLN A 262 -31.36 -26.03 -2.11
C GLN A 262 -31.90 -26.43 -3.50
N LYS A 263 -33.22 -26.67 -3.65
CA LYS A 263 -33.83 -27.04 -4.94
C LYS A 263 -33.94 -25.85 -5.88
N SER A 264 -33.91 -24.63 -5.35
CA SER A 264 -33.94 -23.39 -6.13
C SER A 264 -32.57 -22.98 -6.69
N LEU A 265 -31.48 -23.59 -6.20
CA LEU A 265 -30.12 -23.23 -6.61
C LEU A 265 -29.81 -23.64 -8.05
N THR A 266 -29.46 -22.66 -8.86
CA THR A 266 -28.95 -22.89 -10.21
C THR A 266 -27.47 -23.26 -10.18
N GLU A 267 -26.95 -23.73 -11.31
CA GLU A 267 -25.51 -23.96 -11.47
C GLU A 267 -24.70 -22.66 -11.37
N ALA A 268 -25.29 -21.52 -11.77
CA ALA A 268 -24.65 -20.23 -11.59
C ALA A 268 -24.54 -19.86 -10.11
N ASP A 269 -25.56 -20.14 -9.29
CA ASP A 269 -25.53 -19.90 -7.85
C ASP A 269 -24.48 -20.80 -7.16
N ARG A 270 -24.37 -22.06 -7.58
CA ARG A 270 -23.33 -22.98 -7.08
C ARG A 270 -21.92 -22.52 -7.43
N ARG A 271 -21.69 -22.04 -8.65
CA ARG A 271 -20.39 -21.47 -9.06
C ARG A 271 -20.06 -20.15 -8.35
N ALA A 272 -21.08 -19.38 -7.97
CA ALA A 272 -20.94 -18.13 -7.25
C ALA A 272 -20.72 -18.33 -5.73
N ALA A 273 -20.87 -19.56 -5.23
CA ALA A 273 -20.80 -19.83 -3.81
C ALA A 273 -19.40 -19.58 -3.24
N LEU A 274 -19.37 -19.06 -2.01
CA LEU A 274 -18.15 -18.93 -1.21
C LEU A 274 -18.01 -20.15 -0.31
N VAL A 275 -16.88 -20.86 -0.37
CA VAL A 275 -16.64 -22.02 0.50
C VAL A 275 -16.00 -21.57 1.81
N LEU A 276 -16.71 -21.74 2.92
CA LEU A 276 -16.21 -21.46 4.28
C LEU A 276 -16.21 -22.74 5.11
N GLY A 277 -15.05 -23.10 5.65
CA GLY A 277 -14.91 -24.33 6.45
C GLY A 277 -15.32 -25.59 5.68
N GLY A 278 -15.09 -25.62 4.36
CA GLY A 278 -15.49 -26.73 3.48
C GLY A 278 -16.97 -26.74 3.08
N SER A 279 -17.79 -25.78 3.52
CA SER A 279 -19.22 -25.71 3.19
C SER A 279 -19.54 -24.50 2.29
N PRO A 280 -20.29 -24.69 1.18
CA PRO A 280 -20.66 -23.60 0.29
C PRO A 280 -21.72 -22.68 0.91
N ARG A 281 -21.46 -21.38 0.87
CA ARG A 281 -22.37 -20.29 1.24
C ARG A 281 -22.86 -19.62 -0.02
N HIS A 282 -24.14 -19.29 -0.05
CA HIS A 282 -24.83 -18.81 -1.25
C HIS A 282 -25.42 -17.42 -1.06
N THR A 283 -25.66 -17.00 0.19
CA THR A 283 -26.28 -15.72 0.50
C THR A 283 -25.50 -14.95 1.57
N LEU A 284 -25.56 -13.63 1.47
CA LEU A 284 -25.01 -12.65 2.41
C LEU A 284 -26.17 -11.84 3.01
N ALA A 285 -26.18 -11.68 4.33
CA ALA A 285 -27.03 -10.73 5.03
C ALA A 285 -26.17 -9.90 6.00
N ILE A 286 -26.40 -8.59 6.06
CA ILE A 286 -25.71 -7.68 6.97
C ILE A 286 -26.77 -6.96 7.79
N GLU A 287 -26.71 -7.14 9.11
CA GLU A 287 -27.62 -6.48 10.04
C GLU A 287 -27.26 -4.99 10.15
N ALA A 288 -28.23 -4.16 10.53
CA ALA A 288 -27.92 -2.77 10.85
C ALA A 288 -27.08 -2.77 12.13
N ALA A 289 -25.95 -2.06 12.12
CA ALA A 289 -25.18 -1.83 13.33
C ALA A 289 -26.11 -1.18 14.39
N GLY A 290 -26.30 -1.88 15.50
CA GLY A 290 -27.09 -1.43 16.65
C GLY A 290 -26.41 -0.32 17.44
#